data_AF-A0A7W0MQB4-F1
#
_entry.id   AF-A0A7W0MQB4-F1
#
_cell.length_a   1.000
_cell.length_b   1.000
_cell.length_c   1.000
_cell.angle_alpha   90.00
_cell.angle_beta   90.00
_cell.angle_gamma   90.00
#
_symmetry.space_group_name_H-M   'P 1'
#
loop_
_entity.id
_entity.type
_entity.pdbx_description
1 polymer ?
#
loop_
_entity_poly.entity_id
_entity_poly.type
_entity_poly.pdbx_seq_one_letter_code
_entity_poly.pdbx_strand_id
1 'polypeptide(L)' 'MAAIFLPGPFAEEDMLRAILGPEGAALPRAAATLPGYGIFADPNGARLALAADPAAVAPGVV' A
#
# COMPACT_ATOMS: atom_id res chain seq x y z
N MET A 1 15.21 2.67 -11.81
CA MET A 1 14.85 2.26 -10.44
C MET A 1 13.36 2.02 -10.43
N ALA A 2 12.89 0.82 -10.07
CA ALA A 2 11.45 0.54 -10.01
C ALA A 2 10.91 1.04 -8.66
N ALA A 3 9.82 1.80 -8.69
CA ALA A 3 9.13 2.24 -7.48
C ALA A 3 7.98 1.28 -7.19
N ILE A 4 7.69 1.04 -5.91
CA ILE A 4 6.69 0.05 -5.48
C ILE A 4 5.52 0.80 -4.85
N PHE A 5 4.32 0.64 -5.41
CA PHE A 5 3.12 1.17 -4.78
C PHE A 5 2.73 0.32 -3.56
N LEU A 6 2.62 0.97 -2.40
CA LEU A 6 2.17 0.36 -1.16
C LEU A 6 0.76 0.89 -0.82
N PRO A 7 -0.26 0.02 -0.74
CA PRO A 7 -1.61 0.40 -0.32
C PRO A 7 -1.62 0.91 1.11
N GLY A 8 -2.50 1.87 1.44
CA GLY A 8 -2.59 2.56 2.74
C GLY A 8 -2.07 1.81 4.00
N PRO A 9 -2.65 0.67 4.39
CA PRO A 9 -2.25 -0.04 5.61
C PRO A 9 -0.84 -0.67 5.55
N PHE A 10 -0.32 -0.97 4.36
CA PHE A 10 1.07 -1.38 4.16
C PHE A 10 2.03 -0.19 4.09
N ALA A 11 1.50 1.03 3.93
CA ALA A 11 2.26 2.25 3.92
C ALA A 11 2.45 2.83 5.33
N GLU A 12 1.91 2.21 6.39
CA GLU A 12 2.11 2.64 7.77
C GLU A 12 3.56 2.44 8.22
N GLU A 13 4.09 3.37 9.01
CA GLU A 13 5.50 3.33 9.42
C GLU A 13 5.83 2.08 10.25
N ASP A 14 4.96 1.70 11.19
CA ASP A 14 5.17 0.52 12.04
C ASP A 14 5.18 -0.77 11.22
N MET A 15 4.28 -0.87 10.24
CA MET A 15 4.23 -2.01 9.32
C MET A 15 5.50 -2.08 8.46
N LEU A 16 5.97 -0.95 7.94
CA LEU A 16 7.19 -0.89 7.16
C LEU A 16 8.43 -1.24 7.98
N ARG A 17 8.51 -0.76 9.24
CA ARG A 17 9.58 -1.14 10.17
C ARG A 17 9.56 -2.63 10.45
N ALA A 18 8.38 -3.23 10.58
CA ALA A 18 8.25 -4.67 10.82
C ALA A 18 8.67 -5.52 9.61
N ILE A 19 8.35 -5.08 8.38
CA ILE A 19 8.62 -5.85 7.15
C ILE A 19 10.03 -5.61 6.60
N LEU A 20 10.46 -4.34 6.53
CA LEU A 20 11.69 -3.91 5.87
C LEU A 20 12.79 -3.50 6.85
N GLY A 21 12.51 -3.49 8.16
CA GLY A 21 13.43 -3.00 9.18
C GLY A 21 13.49 -1.47 9.26
N PRO A 22 14.31 -0.91 10.18
CA PRO A 22 14.39 0.53 10.41
C PRO A 22 14.89 1.31 9.19
N GLU A 23 15.77 0.71 8.37
CA GLU A 23 16.32 1.36 7.17
C GLU A 23 15.28 1.46 6.05
N GLY A 24 14.46 0.43 5.86
CA GLY A 24 13.40 0.44 4.86
C GLY A 24 12.26 1.40 5.19
N ALA A 25 11.94 1.57 6.48
CA ALA A 25 10.93 2.54 6.92
C ALA A 25 11.37 4.01 6.75
N ALA A 26 12.68 4.26 6.68
CA ALA A 26 13.25 5.59 6.47
C ALA A 26 13.31 6.00 5.00
N LEU A 27 12.92 5.12 4.07
CA LEU A 27 12.91 5.43 2.65
C LEU A 27 11.91 6.57 2.35
N PRO A 28 12.29 7.53 1.48
CA PRO A 28 11.39 8.60 1.07
C PRO A 28 10.19 8.00 0.32
N ARG A 29 9.00 8.46 0.70
CA ARG A 29 7.72 7.98 0.19
C ARG A 29 6.84 9.16 -0.18
N ALA A 30 6.22 9.09 -1.35
CA ALA A 30 5.29 10.12 -1.81
C ALA A 30 3.87 9.58 -1.78
N ALA A 31 2.93 10.40 -1.28
CA ALA A 31 1.51 10.07 -1.37
C ALA A 31 1.12 9.90 -2.85
N ALA A 32 0.39 8.82 -3.13
CA ALA A 32 0.02 8.44 -4.49
C ALA A 32 -1.38 7.83 -4.52
N THR A 33 -1.98 7.86 -5.70
CA THR A 33 -3.20 7.12 -6.01
C THR A 33 -2.96 6.22 -7.20
N LEU A 34 -3.60 5.05 -7.20
CA LEU A 34 -3.55 4.09 -8.29
C LEU A 34 -4.95 3.94 -8.90
N PRO A 35 -5.26 4.65 -10.01
CA PRO A 35 -6.53 4.55 -10.70
C PRO A 35 -6.74 3.17 -11.33
N GLY A 36 -7.98 2.70 -11.37
CA GLY A 36 -8.32 1.38 -11.93
C GLY A 36 -8.06 0.22 -10.98
N TYR A 37 -7.75 0.51 -9.71
CA TYR A 37 -7.53 -0.47 -8.66
C TYR A 37 -8.30 -0.10 -7.39
N GLY A 38 -8.84 -1.11 -6.73
CA GLY A 38 -9.49 -1.01 -5.42
C GLY A 38 -8.74 -1.83 -4.36
N ILE A 39 -8.90 -1.43 -3.10
CA ILE A 39 -8.43 -2.19 -1.94
C ILE A 39 -9.62 -2.97 -1.38
N PHE A 40 -9.47 -4.28 -1.26
CA PHE A 40 -10.52 -5.19 -0.78
C PHE A 40 -10.02 -5.94 0.44
N ALA A 41 -10.84 -5.98 1.49
CA ALA A 41 -10.59 -6.78 2.67
C ALA A 41 -11.33 -8.12 2.57
N ASP A 42 -10.74 -9.18 3.11
CA ASP A 42 -11.52 -10.39 3.37
C ASP A 42 -12.59 -10.12 4.45
N PRO A 43 -13.65 -10.95 4.56
CA PRO A 43 -14.74 -10.71 5.50
C PRO A 43 -14.30 -10.60 6.97
N ASN A 44 -13.16 -11.20 7.31
CA ASN A 44 -12.60 -11.16 8.67
C ASN A 44 -11.64 -9.98 8.89
N GLY A 45 -11.34 -9.20 7.85
CA GLY A 45 -10.39 -8.07 7.90
C GLY A 45 -8.93 -8.47 8.13
N ALA A 46 -8.60 -9.76 8.03
CA ALA A 46 -7.27 -10.31 8.25
C ALA A 46 -6.36 -10.18 7.01
N ARG A 47 -6.94 -9.99 5.83
CA ARG A 47 -6.20 -9.90 4.56
C ARG A 47 -6.72 -8.74 3.74
N LEU A 48 -5.79 -8.08 3.07
CA LEU A 48 -6.06 -7.02 2.12
C LEU A 48 -5.47 -7.39 0.77
N ALA A 49 -6.25 -7.15 -0.28
CA ALA A 49 -5.84 -7.35 -1.65
C ALA A 49 -6.03 -6.05 -2.44
N LEU A 50 -5.07 -5.76 -3.32
CA LEU A 50 -5.21 -4.76 -4.36
C LEU A 50 -5.66 -5.48 -5.63
N ALA A 51 -6.85 -5.15 -6.13
CA ALA A 51 -7.41 -5.79 -7.32
C ALA A 51 -7.86 -4.74 -8.34
N ALA A 52 -7.83 -5.12 -9.62
CA ALA A 52 -8.27 -4.25 -10.69
C ALA A 52 -9.77 -3.98 -10.58
N ASP A 53 -10.14 -2.71 -10.53
CA ASP A 53 -11.51 -2.22 -10.54
C ASP A 53 -11.51 -0.88 -11.30
N PRO A 54 -12.04 -0.83 -12.54
CA PRO A 54 -12.02 0.36 -13.38
C PRO A 54 -12.70 1.59 -12.78
N ALA A 55 -13.62 1.41 -11.82
CA ALA A 55 -14.32 2.49 -11.17
C ALA A 55 -13.62 2.99 -9.89
N ALA A 56 -12.61 2.26 -9.41
CA ALA A 56 -11.95 2.53 -8.14
C ALA A 56 -10.64 3.32 -8.30
N VAL A 57 -10.25 3.94 -7.20
CA VAL A 57 -8.97 4.63 -7.05
C VAL A 57 -8.38 4.25 -5.69
N ALA A 58 -7.28 3.50 -5.70
CA ALA A 58 -6.63 3.04 -4.47
C ALA A 58 -5.64 4.10 -3.94
N PRO A 59 -5.77 4.56 -2.68
CA PRO A 59 -4.79 5.45 -2.06
C PRO A 59 -3.59 4.67 -1.48
N GLY A 60 -2.41 5.27 -1.52
CA GLY A 60 -1.19 4.66 -1.00
C GLY A 60 0.02 5.57 -1.08
N VAL A 61 1.21 4.95 -1.11
CA VAL A 61 2.49 5.63 -1.33
C VAL A 61 3.33 4.92 -2.38
N VAL A 62 4.30 5.61 -2.95
CA VAL A 62 5.32 5.09 -3.87
C VAL A 62 6.72 5.46 -3.39
#